data_AF-A0A1A8A030-F1
#
_entry.id   AF-A0A1A8A030-F1
#
_cell.length_a   1.000
_cell.length_b   1.000
_cell.length_c   1.000
_cell.angle_alpha   90.00
_cell.angle_beta   90.00
_cell.angle_gamma   90.00
#
_symmetry.space_group_name_H-M   'P 1'
#
loop_
_entity.id
_entity.type
_entity.pdbx_description
1 polymer ?
#
loop_
_entity_poly.entity_id
_entity_poly.type
_entity_poly.pdbx_seq_one_letter_code
_entity_poly.pdbx_strand_id
1 'polypeptide(L)'
;MGAHLRRKHVGADAAEEEHRGQVSRHLEEPARKKQATMDNYMGKKTLTPQQFIPLTNSILNMLVKDMRPLSMVEGAGFQLMLKIILD
;
A
#
# COMPACT_ATOMS: atom_id res chain seq x y z
N MET A 1 -25.15 37.33 3.75
CA MET A 1 -24.23 36.36 4.41
C MET A 1 -23.31 35.80 3.34
N GLY A 2 -21.99 35.87 3.54
CA GLY A 2 -20.99 35.37 2.60
C GLY A 2 -19.73 36.23 2.59
N ALA A 3 -18.96 36.14 3.67
CA ALA A 3 -17.75 36.91 3.89
C ALA A 3 -16.49 36.17 3.39
N HIS A 4 -15.52 36.97 2.88
CA HIS A 4 -14.06 36.87 3.07
C HIS A 4 -13.30 35.62 2.54
N LEU A 5 -12.07 35.64 2.04
CA LEU A 5 -10.99 36.64 1.91
C LEU A 5 -9.94 36.05 0.94
N ARG A 6 -9.41 36.84 -0.01
CA ARG A 6 -8.33 36.39 -0.92
C ARG A 6 -7.02 36.27 -0.13
N ARG A 7 -6.44 35.07 -0.06
CA ARG A 7 -5.14 34.84 0.59
C ARG A 7 -4.01 35.26 -0.37
N LYS A 8 -3.17 36.22 0.03
CA LYS A 8 -1.94 36.57 -0.67
C LYS A 8 -0.82 35.65 -0.16
N HIS A 9 -0.13 34.94 -1.05
CA HIS A 9 1.15 34.33 -0.72
C HIS A 9 2.21 35.45 -0.69
N VAL A 10 2.83 35.65 0.46
CA VAL A 10 4.06 36.45 0.60
C VAL A 10 5.17 35.44 0.84
N GLY A 11 6.09 35.34 -0.12
CA GLY A 11 7.31 34.58 0.04
C GLY A 11 8.31 35.31 0.94
N ALA A 12 9.28 34.58 1.47
CA ALA A 12 10.57 35.13 1.83
C ALA A 12 11.61 34.03 1.72
N ASP A 13 12.44 34.20 0.70
CA ASP A 13 13.69 33.52 0.44
C ASP A 13 14.74 33.86 1.51
N ALA A 14 15.70 32.95 1.63
CA ALA A 14 17.12 33.16 1.93
C ALA A 14 17.62 33.95 3.17
N ALA A 15 18.52 33.26 3.88
CA ALA A 15 19.82 33.72 4.38
C ALA A 15 19.95 34.33 5.80
N GLU A 16 20.66 33.55 6.62
CA GLU A 16 21.86 33.89 7.44
C GLU A 16 21.77 34.89 8.63
N GLU A 17 22.14 34.31 9.79
CA GLU A 17 23.01 34.81 10.87
C GLU A 17 22.57 35.79 12.00
N GLU A 18 22.77 35.30 13.23
CA GLU A 18 23.40 35.91 14.44
C GLU A 18 22.63 36.02 15.78
N HIS A 19 23.24 35.31 16.74
CA HIS A 19 23.29 35.28 18.23
C HIS A 19 22.32 36.04 19.18
N ARG A 20 21.71 35.26 20.12
CA ARG A 20 21.82 35.45 21.60
C ARG A 20 21.11 34.33 22.41
N GLY A 21 21.76 33.75 23.42
CA GLY A 21 21.09 33.29 24.67
C GLY A 21 21.03 31.80 25.05
N GLN A 22 22.12 31.29 25.65
CA GLN A 22 22.30 30.33 26.78
C GLN A 22 21.20 29.35 27.31
N VAL A 23 21.62 28.06 27.37
CA VAL A 23 21.60 27.07 28.50
C VAL A 23 20.42 26.09 28.70
N SER A 24 20.76 24.81 28.45
CA SER A 24 20.45 23.53 29.14
C SER A 24 19.00 23.03 29.29
N ARG A 25 18.73 21.88 28.66
CA ARG A 25 18.28 20.66 29.35
C ARG A 25 18.35 19.44 28.41
N HIS A 26 19.14 18.45 28.83
CA HIS A 26 19.09 17.08 28.35
C HIS A 26 17.66 16.56 28.47
N LEU A 27 17.03 16.12 27.38
CA LEU A 27 15.93 15.14 27.39
C LEU A 27 15.75 14.55 25.98
N GLU A 28 16.04 13.25 25.90
CA GLU A 28 15.53 12.24 24.97
C GLU A 28 15.71 12.48 23.46
N GLU A 29 16.67 11.75 22.88
CA GLU A 29 16.63 11.43 21.45
C GLU A 29 15.22 10.92 21.10
N PRO A 30 14.50 11.52 20.13
CA PRO A 30 13.27 10.92 19.65
C PRO A 30 13.65 9.56 19.08
N ALA A 31 13.22 8.49 19.76
CA ALA A 31 13.40 7.11 19.33
C ALA A 31 13.14 7.06 17.83
N ARG A 32 14.20 6.87 17.05
CA ARG A 32 14.09 6.83 15.59
C ARG A 32 13.09 5.73 15.30
N LYS A 33 11.89 6.12 14.84
CA LYS A 33 10.88 5.18 14.35
C LYS A 33 11.63 4.36 13.30
N LYS A 34 11.89 3.08 13.63
CA LYS A 34 12.51 2.13 12.72
C LYS A 34 11.76 2.31 11.41
N GLN A 35 12.46 2.70 10.35
CA GLN A 35 11.86 2.74 9.02
C GLN A 35 11.20 1.38 8.82
N ALA A 36 9.88 1.37 8.64
CA ALA A 36 9.18 0.14 8.35
C ALA A 36 9.76 -0.35 7.02
N THR A 37 10.58 -1.40 7.07
CA THR A 37 11.05 -2.07 5.86
C THR A 37 9.84 -2.52 5.06
N MET A 38 9.95 -2.43 3.73
CA MET A 38 8.89 -2.77 2.77
C MET A 38 8.27 -4.17 2.98
N ASP A 39 8.93 -5.04 3.75
CA ASP A 39 8.47 -6.36 4.18
C ASP A 39 7.10 -6.32 4.87
N ASN A 40 6.79 -5.26 5.63
CA ASN A 40 5.46 -5.10 6.25
C ASN A 40 4.33 -4.83 5.24
N TYR A 41 4.66 -4.51 3.99
CA TYR A 41 3.72 -4.30 2.89
C TYR A 41 3.70 -5.45 1.88
N MET A 42 4.49 -6.52 2.07
CA MET A 42 4.40 -7.76 1.27
C MET A 42 3.17 -8.60 1.63
N GLY A 43 2.07 -7.94 2.04
CA GLY A 43 0.74 -8.50 2.24
C GLY A 43 0.01 -8.81 0.93
N LYS A 44 0.68 -9.51 0.02
CA LYS A 44 0.04 -10.17 -1.13
C LYS A 44 0.71 -11.53 -1.26
N LYS A 45 0.10 -12.57 -0.68
CA LYS A 45 0.51 -13.96 -0.87
C LYS A 45 0.69 -14.18 -2.37
N THR A 46 1.94 -14.25 -2.79
CA THR A 46 2.28 -14.54 -4.17
C THR A 46 2.44 -16.05 -4.23
N LEU A 47 1.60 -16.72 -5.03
CA LEU A 47 1.71 -18.15 -5.21
C LEU A 47 3.08 -18.47 -5.78
N THR A 48 3.75 -19.46 -5.20
CA THR A 48 4.96 -20.00 -5.82
C THR A 48 4.58 -20.63 -7.16
N PRO A 49 5.51 -20.73 -8.13
CA PRO A 49 5.24 -21.43 -9.38
C PRO A 49 4.70 -22.85 -9.18
N GLN A 50 5.17 -23.54 -8.13
CA GLN A 50 4.72 -24.88 -7.75
C GLN A 50 3.25 -24.94 -7.31
N GLN A 51 2.71 -23.84 -6.75
CA GLN A 51 1.30 -23.75 -6.35
C GLN A 51 0.43 -23.23 -7.49
N PHE A 52 0.94 -22.31 -8.30
CA PHE A 52 0.20 -21.67 -9.38
C PHE A 52 -0.11 -22.62 -10.55
N ILE A 53 0.85 -23.46 -10.95
CA ILE A 53 0.70 -24.40 -12.07
C ILE A 53 -0.46 -25.40 -11.83
N PRO A 54 -0.53 -26.15 -10.71
CA PRO A 54 -1.61 -27.10 -10.49
C PRO A 54 -2.98 -26.40 -10.34
N LEU A 55 -3.02 -25.22 -9.72
CA LEU A 55 -4.24 -24.42 -9.61
C LEU A 55 -4.77 -24.02 -11.00
N THR A 56 -3.88 -23.50 -11.85
CA THR A 56 -4.23 -23.10 -13.22
C THR A 56 -4.74 -24.29 -14.04
N ASN A 57 -4.06 -25.44 -13.96
CA ASN A 57 -4.50 -26.65 -14.65
C ASN A 57 -5.87 -27.13 -14.15
N SER A 58 -6.14 -27.05 -12.85
CA SER A 58 -7.44 -27.40 -12.27
C SER A 58 -8.55 -26.49 -12.81
N ILE A 59 -8.30 -25.18 -12.86
CA ILE A 59 -9.26 -24.20 -13.40
C ILE A 59 -9.51 -24.45 -14.88
N LEU A 60 -8.46 -24.61 -15.69
CA LEU A 60 -8.59 -24.88 -17.13
C LEU A 60 -9.37 -26.18 -17.38
N ASN A 61 -9.08 -27.23 -16.60
CA ASN A 61 -9.80 -28.50 -16.70
C ASN A 61 -11.29 -28.36 -16.36
N MET A 62 -11.62 -27.59 -15.31
CA MET A 62 -13.01 -27.26 -14.98
C MET A 62 -13.70 -26.51 -16.12
N LEU A 63 -13.03 -25.52 -16.73
CA LEU A 63 -13.60 -24.75 -17.83
C LEU A 63 -13.92 -25.64 -19.05
N VAL A 64 -13.01 -26.54 -19.41
CA VAL A 64 -13.19 -27.44 -20.55
C VAL A 64 -14.24 -28.51 -20.26
N LYS A 65 -14.17 -29.17 -19.09
CA LYS A 65 -15.09 -30.28 -18.75
C LYS A 65 -16.53 -29.81 -18.54
N ASP A 66 -16.71 -28.67 -17.89
CA ASP A 66 -18.03 -28.12 -17.60
C ASP A 66 -18.53 -27.18 -18.72
N MET A 67 -17.78 -27.04 -19.80
CA MET A 67 -18.09 -26.14 -20.93
C MET A 67 -18.36 -24.69 -20.48
N ARG A 68 -17.59 -24.21 -19.50
CA ARG A 68 -17.76 -22.87 -18.93
C ARG A 68 -17.03 -21.83 -19.79
N PRO A 69 -17.58 -20.63 -19.95
CA PRO A 69 -16.91 -19.57 -20.69
C PRO A 69 -15.69 -19.05 -19.92
N LEU A 70 -14.67 -18.61 -20.65
CA LEU A 70 -13.47 -18.03 -20.05
C LEU A 70 -13.80 -16.80 -19.18
N SER A 71 -14.83 -16.01 -19.53
CA SER A 71 -15.27 -14.84 -18.76
C SER A 71 -15.71 -15.17 -17.32
N MET A 72 -15.99 -16.44 -17.01
CA MET A 72 -16.35 -16.84 -15.64
C MET A 72 -15.23 -16.55 -14.63
N VAL A 73 -13.96 -16.65 -15.04
CA VAL A 73 -12.82 -16.44 -14.13
C VAL A 73 -12.63 -14.96 -13.76
N GLU A 74 -13.18 -14.06 -14.57
CA GLU A 74 -13.20 -12.61 -14.29
C GLU A 74 -14.34 -12.23 -13.34
N GLY A 75 -15.31 -13.12 -13.11
CA GLY A 75 -16.46 -12.87 -12.26
C GLY A 75 -16.09 -12.70 -10.78
N ALA A 76 -16.75 -11.74 -10.12
CA ALA A 76 -16.50 -11.43 -8.71
C ALA A 76 -16.68 -12.64 -7.77
N GLY A 77 -17.66 -13.51 -8.05
CA GLY A 77 -17.88 -14.73 -7.27
C GLY A 77 -16.72 -15.71 -7.34
N PHE A 78 -16.12 -15.89 -8.52
CA PHE A 78 -14.95 -16.76 -8.70
C PHE A 78 -13.71 -16.17 -8.03
N GLN A 79 -13.49 -14.87 -8.16
CA GLN A 79 -12.37 -14.20 -7.47
C GLN A 79 -12.50 -14.27 -5.94
N LEU A 80 -13.72 -14.15 -5.39
CA LEU A 80 -13.95 -14.31 -3.95
C LEU A 80 -13.68 -15.75 -3.51
N MET A 81 -14.13 -16.73 -4.29
CA MET A 81 -13.83 -18.15 -4.02
C MET A 81 -12.32 -18.41 -3.98
N LEU A 82 -11.58 -17.87 -4.94
CA LEU A 82 -10.11 -17.99 -4.95
C LEU A 82 -9.47 -17.32 -3.73
N LYS A 83 -9.96 -16.16 -3.29
CA LYS A 83 -9.47 -15.52 -2.07
C LYS A 83 -9.68 -16.40 -0.83
N ILE A 84 -10.86 -17.02 -0.69
CA ILE A 84 -11.16 -17.93 0.43
C ILE A 84 -10.25 -19.17 0.41
N ILE A 85 -9.91 -19.69 -0.76
CA ILE A 85 -9.06 -20.88 -0.91
C ILE A 85 -7.57 -20.56 -0.68
N LEU A 86 -7.14 -19.32 -0.94
CA LEU A 86 -5.75 -18.91 -0.90
C LEU A 86 -5.36 -18.11 0.36
N ASP A 87 -6.35 -17.65 1.15
CA ASP A 87 -6.17 -17.09 2.50
C ASP A 87 -5.94 -18.19 3.57
#